data_AF-A0A8H6I2F4-F1
#
_entry.id   AF-A0A8H6I2F4-F1
#
_cell.length_a   1.000
_cell.length_b   1.000
_cell.length_c   1.000
_cell.angle_alpha   90.00
_cell.angle_beta   90.00
_cell.angle_gamma   90.00
#
_symmetry.space_group_name_H-M   'P 1'
#
loop_
_entity.id
_entity.type
_entity.pdbx_description
1 polymer ?
#
loop_
_entity_poly.entity_id
_entity_poly.type
_entity_poly.pdbx_seq_one_letter_code
_entity_poly.pdbx_strand_id
1 'polypeptide(L)'
;YITVVEPFIRSLWSLEAANANASDVFVFWCAVGATLNARIHEPELVRREVANQVVAIFNKRYSAFFSNEFYFVAFMMDPSDGLRLVLPAQGSSVTIRPSVNRMPFNAAYQRVKEYLKSMLKAMLHVAATTPEKGDPLLVKLGAKAAANELKIQVEAWWRRAGLWQFDTGLSTENPLEWWESIAKHTHGRILGLPASTIFSALINSMPDERTNSNITWLNSAIRGSQQPRTIMDHVAIRQWYTKHDVREQ
;
A
#
# COMPACT_ATOMS: atom_id res chain seq x y z
N TYR A 1 5.61 29.75 -1.02
CA TYR A 1 6.01 28.72 -0.05
C TYR A 1 4.83 27.82 0.31
N ILE A 2 3.77 28.36 0.92
CA ILE A 2 2.55 27.60 1.30
C ILE A 2 1.99 26.81 0.10
N THR A 3 1.83 27.43 -1.06
CA THR A 3 1.32 26.80 -2.30
C THR A 3 2.08 25.55 -2.73
N VAL A 4 3.39 25.48 -2.45
CA VAL A 4 4.25 24.35 -2.84
C VAL A 4 4.25 23.27 -1.76
N VAL A 5 4.20 23.66 -0.49
CA VAL A 5 4.37 22.75 0.65
C VAL A 5 3.04 22.14 1.10
N GLU A 6 1.94 22.87 0.94
CA GLU A 6 0.61 22.46 1.38
C GLU A 6 0.17 21.07 0.88
N PRO A 7 0.37 20.68 -0.41
CA PRO A 7 0.00 19.34 -0.87
C PRO A 7 0.74 18.24 -0.10
N PHE A 8 2.01 18.45 0.23
CA PHE A 8 2.79 17.48 1.01
C PHE A 8 2.26 17.36 2.44
N ILE A 9 1.92 18.48 3.09
CA ILE A 9 1.36 18.49 4.45
C ILE A 9 0.04 17.70 4.48
N ARG A 10 -0.86 17.97 3.51
CA ARG A 10 -2.14 17.26 3.41
C ARG A 10 -1.93 15.76 3.21
N SER A 11 -1.03 15.37 2.31
CA SER A 11 -0.70 13.96 2.09
C SER A 11 -0.08 13.29 3.30
N LEU A 12 0.79 13.97 4.05
CA LEU A 12 1.36 13.44 5.29
C LEU A 12 0.27 13.20 6.33
N TRP A 13 -0.62 14.17 6.56
CA TRP A 13 -1.73 13.99 7.50
C TRP A 13 -2.68 12.86 7.10
N SER A 14 -2.94 12.69 5.79
CA SER A 14 -3.73 11.55 5.31
C SER A 14 -3.01 10.22 5.50
N LEU A 15 -1.71 10.17 5.28
CA LEU A 15 -0.88 8.98 5.52
C LEU A 15 -0.70 8.66 7.00
N GLU A 16 -0.99 9.58 7.91
CA GLU A 16 -1.04 9.34 9.35
C GLU A 16 -2.36 8.73 9.84
N ALA A 17 -3.36 8.60 8.96
CA ALA A 17 -4.64 7.98 9.32
C ALA A 17 -4.45 6.50 9.66
N ALA A 18 -5.24 6.00 10.62
CA ALA A 18 -5.12 4.61 11.10
C ALA A 18 -5.47 3.56 10.04
N ASN A 19 -6.23 3.94 9.02
CA ASN A 19 -6.62 3.10 7.89
C ASN A 19 -5.73 3.29 6.65
N ALA A 20 -4.74 4.17 6.71
CA ALA A 20 -3.84 4.40 5.58
C ALA A 20 -2.94 3.16 5.38
N ASN A 21 -2.78 2.75 4.14
CA ASN A 21 -2.10 1.53 3.76
C ASN A 21 -1.07 1.76 2.63
N ALA A 22 -0.37 0.71 2.21
CA ALA A 22 0.71 0.79 1.23
C ALA A 22 0.28 1.36 -0.14
N SER A 23 -0.96 1.18 -0.58
CA SER A 23 -1.44 1.75 -1.84
C SER A 23 -1.58 3.28 -1.77
N ASP A 24 -2.03 3.80 -0.63
CA ASP A 24 -2.31 5.22 -0.42
C ASP A 24 -1.07 6.09 -0.62
N VAL A 25 0.12 5.57 -0.29
CA VAL A 25 1.39 6.26 -0.48
C VAL A 25 1.61 6.63 -1.94
N PHE A 26 1.32 5.71 -2.87
CA PHE A 26 1.47 5.99 -4.30
C PHE A 26 0.36 6.93 -4.80
N VAL A 27 -0.87 6.79 -4.30
CA VAL A 27 -2.01 7.66 -4.64
C VAL A 27 -1.72 9.10 -4.23
N PHE A 28 -1.32 9.32 -2.98
CA PHE A 28 -1.02 10.64 -2.47
C PHE A 28 0.21 11.24 -3.13
N TRP A 29 1.22 10.45 -3.46
CA TRP A 29 2.35 10.95 -4.27
C TRP A 29 1.89 11.47 -5.64
N CYS A 30 1.03 10.72 -6.33
CA CYS A 30 0.43 11.16 -7.59
C CYS A 30 -0.41 12.42 -7.42
N ALA A 31 -1.20 12.51 -6.34
CA ALA A 31 -2.03 13.68 -6.04
C ALA A 31 -1.18 14.93 -5.76
N VAL A 32 -0.07 14.79 -5.03
CA VAL A 32 0.92 15.87 -4.85
C VAL A 32 1.49 16.29 -6.18
N GLY A 33 1.94 15.35 -7.01
CA GLY A 33 2.48 15.63 -8.34
C GLY A 33 1.49 16.37 -9.24
N ALA A 34 0.24 15.92 -9.27
CA ALA A 34 -0.84 16.56 -10.03
C ALA A 34 -1.12 17.99 -9.52
N THR A 35 -1.17 18.17 -8.21
CA THR A 35 -1.41 19.49 -7.59
C THR A 35 -0.24 20.44 -7.87
N LEU A 36 1.00 19.99 -7.70
CA LEU A 36 2.18 20.78 -8.03
C LEU A 36 2.20 21.15 -9.51
N ASN A 37 1.89 20.21 -10.39
CA ASN A 37 1.84 20.47 -11.82
C ASN A 37 0.80 21.54 -12.17
N ALA A 38 -0.39 21.50 -11.57
CA ALA A 38 -1.40 22.53 -11.77
C ALA A 38 -0.90 23.91 -11.31
N ARG A 39 -0.30 24.00 -10.11
CA ARG A 39 0.14 25.27 -9.51
C ARG A 39 1.38 25.87 -10.15
N ILE A 40 2.31 25.05 -10.61
CA ILE A 40 3.58 25.50 -11.20
C ILE A 40 3.37 26.19 -12.56
N HIS A 41 2.29 25.86 -13.27
CA HIS A 41 1.95 26.50 -14.53
C HIS A 41 1.18 27.81 -14.36
N GLU A 42 0.91 28.25 -13.12
CA GLU A 42 0.30 29.55 -12.80
C GLU A 42 1.43 30.59 -12.56
N PRO A 43 1.78 31.44 -13.55
CA PRO A 43 2.97 32.31 -13.49
C PRO A 43 2.90 33.37 -12.37
N GLU A 44 1.70 33.69 -11.89
CA GLU A 44 1.49 34.62 -10.78
C GLU A 44 1.84 34.01 -9.42
N LEU A 45 1.83 32.68 -9.29
CA LEU A 45 2.03 31.98 -8.01
C LEU A 45 3.47 31.56 -7.76
N VAL A 46 4.19 31.12 -8.80
CA VAL A 46 5.53 30.53 -8.64
C VAL A 46 6.48 31.00 -9.75
N ARG A 47 7.60 31.61 -9.36
CA ARG A 47 8.70 31.95 -10.29
C ARG A 47 9.23 30.69 -10.99
N ARG A 48 9.52 30.79 -12.28
CA ARG A 48 9.91 29.65 -13.14
C ARG A 48 11.14 28.91 -12.62
N GLU A 49 12.09 29.64 -12.04
CA GLU A 49 13.31 29.06 -11.47
C GLU A 49 12.99 28.17 -10.26
N VAL A 50 12.07 28.63 -9.40
CA VAL A 50 11.61 27.88 -8.22
C VAL A 50 10.80 26.66 -8.65
N ALA A 51 9.92 26.83 -9.63
CA ALA A 51 9.16 25.74 -10.23
C ALA A 51 10.06 24.61 -10.73
N ASN A 52 11.10 24.95 -11.50
CA ASN A 52 12.07 23.97 -12.01
C ASN A 52 12.81 23.25 -10.88
N GLN A 53 13.18 23.96 -9.81
CA GLN A 53 13.81 23.35 -8.64
C GLN A 53 12.86 22.38 -7.92
N VAL A 54 11.59 22.75 -7.74
CA VAL A 54 10.58 21.90 -7.12
C VAL A 54 10.36 20.63 -7.92
N VAL A 55 10.23 20.73 -9.25
CA VAL A 55 10.10 19.57 -10.15
C VAL A 55 11.33 18.67 -10.06
N ALA A 56 12.54 19.25 -10.07
CA ALA A 56 13.78 18.49 -9.94
C ALA A 56 13.86 17.75 -8.60
N ILE A 57 13.46 18.40 -7.49
CA ILE A 57 13.42 17.78 -6.16
C ILE A 57 12.37 16.67 -6.12
N PHE A 58 11.16 16.93 -6.63
CA PHE A 58 10.07 15.95 -6.67
C PHE A 58 10.49 14.70 -7.44
N ASN A 59 11.04 14.85 -8.64
CA ASN A 59 11.51 13.72 -9.45
C ASN A 59 12.69 12.98 -8.80
N LYS A 60 13.65 13.70 -8.22
CA LYS A 60 14.75 13.09 -7.47
C LYS A 60 14.23 12.24 -6.31
N ARG A 61 13.23 12.74 -5.58
CA ARG A 61 12.61 12.02 -4.46
C ARG A 61 11.76 10.84 -4.94
N TYR A 62 11.06 10.97 -6.06
CA TYR A 62 10.35 9.86 -6.69
C TYR A 62 11.30 8.71 -7.00
N SER A 63 12.43 8.97 -7.67
CA SER A 63 13.41 7.93 -7.99
C SER A 63 14.03 7.27 -6.75
N ALA A 64 14.26 8.04 -5.68
CA ALA A 64 14.78 7.49 -4.44
C ALA A 64 13.73 6.62 -3.71
N PHE A 65 12.51 7.13 -3.60
CA PHE A 65 11.45 6.54 -2.80
C PHE A 65 10.80 5.32 -3.47
N PHE A 66 10.57 5.39 -4.79
CA PHE A 66 10.02 4.29 -5.59
C PHE A 66 11.11 3.49 -6.32
N SER A 67 12.33 3.47 -5.76
CA SER A 67 13.37 2.52 -6.16
C SER A 67 12.98 1.08 -5.85
N ASN A 68 12.15 0.88 -4.82
CA ASN A 68 11.44 -0.36 -4.55
C ASN A 68 10.04 -0.31 -5.15
N GLU A 69 9.62 -1.39 -5.79
CA GLU A 69 8.30 -1.58 -6.39
C GLU A 69 7.18 -1.74 -5.36
N PHE A 70 7.48 -1.86 -4.06
CA PHE A 70 6.52 -2.14 -2.99
C PHE A 70 5.23 -1.28 -3.07
N TYR A 71 5.34 0.05 -3.03
CA TYR A 71 4.18 0.94 -3.05
C TYR A 71 3.44 0.93 -4.39
N PHE A 72 4.18 0.76 -5.50
CA PHE A 72 3.58 0.64 -6.82
C PHE A 72 2.77 -0.65 -6.95
N VAL A 73 3.30 -1.76 -6.44
CA VAL A 73 2.63 -3.05 -6.41
C VAL A 73 1.42 -2.99 -5.48
N ALA A 74 1.55 -2.41 -4.29
CA ALA A 74 0.44 -2.21 -3.37
C ALA A 74 -0.71 -1.46 -4.05
N PHE A 75 -0.39 -0.36 -4.74
CA PHE A 75 -1.36 0.38 -5.54
C PHE A 75 -2.02 -0.47 -6.63
N MET A 76 -1.24 -1.23 -7.40
CA MET A 76 -1.80 -2.10 -8.46
C MET A 76 -2.58 -3.31 -7.93
N MET A 77 -2.33 -3.68 -6.67
CA MET A 77 -3.02 -4.75 -5.96
C MET A 77 -4.17 -4.22 -5.10
N ASP A 78 -4.49 -2.93 -5.14
CA ASP A 78 -5.60 -2.37 -4.40
C ASP A 78 -6.93 -2.76 -5.06
N PRO A 79 -7.81 -3.49 -4.35
CA PRO A 79 -9.14 -3.85 -4.84
C PRO A 79 -10.08 -2.65 -5.00
N SER A 80 -9.84 -1.53 -4.31
CA SER A 80 -10.69 -0.34 -4.32
C SER A 80 -10.71 0.31 -5.69
N ASP A 81 -9.55 0.63 -6.30
CA ASP A 81 -9.53 1.39 -7.57
C ASP A 81 -8.16 1.43 -8.29
N GLY A 82 -7.16 0.63 -7.89
CA GLY A 82 -5.78 0.73 -8.40
C GLY A 82 -5.61 0.66 -9.92
N LEU A 83 -6.43 -0.15 -10.61
CA LEU A 83 -6.43 -0.29 -12.07
C LEU A 83 -7.27 0.77 -12.79
N ARG A 84 -8.23 1.41 -12.11
CA ARG A 84 -9.13 2.41 -12.70
C ARG A 84 -8.46 3.78 -12.84
N LEU A 85 -7.62 4.16 -11.88
CA LEU A 85 -6.88 5.44 -11.92
C LEU A 85 -5.88 5.54 -13.09
N VAL A 86 -5.42 4.42 -13.65
CA VAL A 86 -4.51 4.38 -14.81
C VAL A 86 -5.26 4.64 -16.14
N LEU A 87 -6.59 4.60 -16.12
CA LEU A 87 -7.49 4.79 -17.26
C LEU A 87 -8.37 6.04 -17.01
N PRO A 88 -8.06 7.31 -17.38
CA PRO A 88 -6.94 7.87 -18.16
C PRO A 88 -6.37 9.21 -17.62
N ALA A 89 -5.05 9.29 -17.41
CA ALA A 89 -4.29 10.55 -17.47
C ALA A 89 -3.79 10.86 -18.90
N GLN A 90 -4.31 10.16 -19.92
CA GLN A 90 -4.11 10.49 -21.32
C GLN A 90 -5.41 11.08 -21.84
N GLY A 91 -5.42 12.40 -22.01
CA GLY A 91 -6.56 13.14 -22.56
C GLY A 91 -6.89 12.64 -23.96
N SER A 92 -7.77 11.66 -24.04
CA SER A 92 -8.64 11.30 -25.15
C SER A 92 -9.52 10.16 -24.65
N SER A 93 -10.83 10.36 -24.68
CA SER A 93 -11.80 9.25 -24.58
C SER A 93 -11.64 8.38 -25.82
N VAL A 94 -10.58 7.57 -25.85
CA VAL A 94 -10.46 6.45 -26.78
C VAL A 94 -10.84 5.23 -25.98
N THR A 95 -12.04 4.74 -26.24
CA THR A 95 -12.45 3.38 -25.87
C THR A 95 -11.55 2.43 -26.65
N ILE A 96 -10.34 2.18 -26.17
CA ILE A 96 -9.48 1.12 -26.69
C ILE A 96 -10.20 -0.18 -26.34
N ARG A 97 -10.96 -0.72 -27.29
CA ARG A 97 -11.41 -2.11 -27.20
C ARG A 97 -10.13 -2.93 -27.04
N PRO A 98 -9.89 -3.59 -25.88
CA PRO A 98 -8.71 -4.41 -25.74
C PRO A 98 -8.76 -5.46 -26.85
N SER A 99 -7.74 -5.50 -27.71
CA SER A 99 -7.57 -6.65 -28.59
C SER A 99 -7.51 -7.86 -27.67
N VAL A 100 -8.37 -8.86 -27.91
CA VAL A 100 -8.68 -9.97 -27.00
C VAL A 100 -7.42 -10.74 -26.51
N ASN A 101 -6.27 -10.55 -27.15
CA ASN A 101 -5.01 -11.22 -26.83
C ASN A 101 -3.86 -10.35 -26.26
N ARG A 102 -4.02 -9.04 -26.05
CA ARG A 102 -2.94 -8.21 -25.47
C ARG A 102 -3.24 -7.82 -24.03
N MET A 103 -2.29 -8.09 -23.12
CA MET A 103 -2.39 -7.69 -21.72
C MET A 103 -2.43 -6.16 -21.62
N PRO A 104 -3.44 -5.55 -20.95
CA PRO A 104 -3.46 -4.11 -20.74
C PRO A 104 -2.22 -3.69 -19.93
N PHE A 105 -1.64 -2.52 -20.22
CA PHE A 105 -0.50 -1.98 -19.47
C PHE A 105 0.64 -2.98 -19.20
N ASN A 106 1.12 -3.69 -20.23
CA ASN A 106 2.10 -4.78 -20.09
C ASN A 106 3.34 -4.42 -19.23
N ALA A 107 3.86 -3.19 -19.32
CA ALA A 107 5.00 -2.77 -18.49
C ALA A 107 4.69 -2.82 -16.98
N ALA A 108 3.52 -2.30 -16.58
CA ALA A 108 3.07 -2.34 -15.18
C ALA A 108 2.81 -3.78 -14.73
N TYR A 109 2.18 -4.59 -15.60
CA TYR A 109 1.94 -6.02 -15.35
C TYR A 109 3.25 -6.77 -15.07
N GLN A 110 4.29 -6.58 -15.89
CA GLN A 110 5.57 -7.28 -15.69
C GLN A 110 6.25 -6.86 -14.37
N ARG A 111 6.19 -5.56 -14.01
CA ARG A 111 6.74 -5.07 -12.73
C ARG A 111 6.05 -5.75 -11.55
N VAL A 112 4.72 -5.77 -11.54
CA VAL A 112 3.92 -6.41 -10.49
C VAL A 112 4.19 -7.90 -10.41
N LYS A 113 4.18 -8.58 -11.55
CA LYS A 113 4.44 -10.02 -11.65
C LYS A 113 5.82 -10.39 -11.10
N GLU A 114 6.87 -9.68 -11.51
CA GLU A 114 8.24 -10.00 -11.05
C GLU A 114 8.41 -9.71 -9.55
N TYR A 115 7.79 -8.64 -9.03
CA TYR A 115 7.79 -8.37 -7.59
C TYR A 115 7.08 -9.46 -6.79
N LEU A 116 5.85 -9.82 -7.16
CA LEU A 116 5.08 -10.87 -6.47
C LEU A 116 5.76 -12.24 -6.56
N LYS A 117 6.39 -12.55 -7.69
CA LYS A 117 7.21 -13.75 -7.86
C LYS A 117 8.43 -13.75 -6.93
N SER A 118 9.08 -12.60 -6.75
CA SER A 118 10.19 -12.45 -5.80
C SER A 118 9.73 -12.70 -4.35
N MET A 119 8.60 -12.08 -3.97
CA MET A 119 7.99 -12.33 -2.65
C MET A 119 7.63 -13.80 -2.44
N LEU A 120 6.97 -14.43 -3.41
CA LEU A 120 6.59 -15.85 -3.30
C LEU A 120 7.82 -16.75 -3.16
N LYS A 121 8.92 -16.46 -3.87
CA LYS A 121 10.19 -17.18 -3.70
C LYS A 121 10.73 -17.08 -2.28
N ALA A 122 10.68 -15.89 -1.68
CA ALA A 122 11.11 -15.69 -0.30
C ALA A 122 10.22 -16.48 0.68
N MET A 123 8.89 -16.44 0.49
CA MET A 123 7.96 -17.21 1.31
C MET A 123 8.17 -18.74 1.18
N LEU A 124 8.40 -19.22 -0.04
CA LEU A 124 8.73 -20.63 -0.31
C LEU A 124 10.07 -21.03 0.30
N HIS A 125 11.05 -20.14 0.31
CA HIS A 125 12.34 -20.39 0.95
C HIS A 125 12.15 -20.59 2.46
N VAL A 126 11.41 -19.70 3.12
CA VAL A 126 11.08 -19.84 4.55
C VAL A 126 10.33 -21.15 4.82
N ALA A 127 9.36 -21.50 3.96
CA ALA A 127 8.62 -22.75 4.09
C ALA A 127 9.49 -24.01 3.92
N ALA A 128 10.57 -23.92 3.14
CA ALA A 128 11.51 -25.03 2.94
C ALA A 128 12.56 -25.13 4.08
N THR A 129 13.04 -24.00 4.60
CA THR A 129 14.08 -23.98 5.65
C THR A 129 13.51 -24.12 7.06
N THR A 130 12.29 -23.64 7.26
CA THR A 130 11.69 -23.47 8.59
C THR A 130 10.19 -23.77 8.50
N PRO A 131 9.80 -25.04 8.29
CA PRO A 131 8.41 -25.42 8.02
C PRO A 131 7.42 -24.97 9.10
N GLU A 132 7.86 -24.84 10.35
CA GLU A 132 7.06 -24.36 11.48
C GLU A 132 6.71 -22.86 11.41
N LYS A 133 7.49 -22.07 10.66
CA LYS A 133 7.21 -20.65 10.38
C LYS A 133 6.68 -20.42 8.97
N GLY A 134 6.74 -21.43 8.11
CA GLY A 134 6.25 -21.38 6.75
C GLY A 134 4.73 -21.42 6.67
N ASP A 135 4.17 -20.88 5.59
CA ASP A 135 2.75 -21.05 5.32
C ASP A 135 2.44 -22.53 4.99
N PRO A 136 1.52 -23.20 5.71
CA PRO A 136 1.20 -24.60 5.49
C PRO A 136 0.75 -24.92 4.06
N LEU A 137 0.09 -23.98 3.39
CA LEU A 137 -0.33 -24.14 1.99
C LEU A 137 0.89 -24.26 1.07
N LEU A 138 1.91 -23.43 1.29
CA LEU A 138 3.13 -23.45 0.46
C LEU A 138 3.94 -24.72 0.68
N VAL A 139 4.01 -25.23 1.92
CA VAL A 139 4.63 -26.52 2.23
C VAL A 139 3.92 -27.67 1.50
N LYS A 140 2.59 -27.68 1.54
CA LYS A 140 1.77 -28.73 0.90
C LYS A 140 1.82 -28.69 -0.63
N LEU A 141 1.76 -27.50 -1.21
CA LEU A 141 1.66 -27.32 -2.66
C LEU A 141 3.01 -27.49 -3.36
N GLY A 142 4.09 -27.03 -2.71
CA GLY A 142 5.43 -27.02 -3.26
C GLY A 142 5.65 -25.90 -4.30
N ALA A 143 6.92 -25.60 -4.58
CA ALA A 143 7.33 -24.42 -5.35
C ALA A 143 6.78 -24.40 -6.79
N LYS A 144 6.78 -25.54 -7.49
CA LYS A 144 6.36 -25.62 -8.90
C LYS A 144 4.87 -25.32 -9.06
N ALA A 145 4.03 -25.92 -8.23
CA ALA A 145 2.58 -25.71 -8.29
C ALA A 145 2.22 -24.31 -7.79
N ALA A 146 2.87 -23.79 -6.74
CA ALA A 146 2.68 -22.41 -6.28
C ALA A 146 3.01 -21.38 -7.38
N ALA A 147 4.13 -21.54 -8.08
CA ALA A 147 4.51 -20.63 -9.17
C ALA A 147 3.52 -20.66 -10.33
N ASN A 148 3.00 -21.84 -10.68
CA ASN A 148 1.99 -21.99 -11.73
C ASN A 148 0.65 -21.36 -11.33
N GLU A 149 0.20 -21.59 -10.09
CA GLU A 149 -1.01 -20.97 -9.55
C GLU A 149 -0.87 -19.44 -9.51
N LEU A 150 0.25 -18.91 -8.99
CA LEU A 150 0.47 -17.45 -8.96
C LEU A 150 0.38 -16.84 -10.35
N LYS A 151 1.01 -17.46 -11.37
CA LYS A 151 0.96 -16.95 -12.74
C LYS A 151 -0.49 -16.81 -13.23
N ILE A 152 -1.30 -17.85 -13.06
CA ILE A 152 -2.71 -17.87 -13.47
C ILE A 152 -3.50 -16.79 -12.71
N GLN A 153 -3.29 -16.69 -11.40
CA GLN A 153 -4.02 -15.78 -10.54
C GLN A 153 -3.67 -14.32 -10.81
N VAL A 154 -2.39 -13.99 -11.04
CA VAL A 154 -1.95 -12.64 -11.41
C VAL A 154 -2.52 -12.24 -12.78
N GLU A 155 -2.54 -13.16 -13.75
CA GLU A 155 -3.15 -12.90 -15.07
C GLU A 155 -4.67 -12.66 -14.93
N ALA A 156 -5.36 -13.45 -14.10
CA ALA A 156 -6.78 -13.28 -13.85
C ALA A 156 -7.11 -11.95 -13.14
N TRP A 157 -6.34 -11.61 -12.09
CA TRP A 157 -6.42 -10.33 -11.39
C TRP A 157 -6.25 -9.16 -12.35
N TRP A 158 -5.20 -9.20 -13.16
CA TRP A 158 -4.85 -8.10 -14.06
C TRP A 158 -5.90 -7.87 -15.14
N ARG A 159 -6.51 -8.95 -15.64
CA ARG A 159 -7.53 -8.88 -16.69
C ARG A 159 -8.91 -8.51 -16.16
N ARG A 160 -9.16 -8.57 -14.85
CA ARG A 160 -10.50 -8.40 -14.26
C ARG A 160 -11.54 -9.25 -15.02
N ALA A 161 -11.17 -10.51 -15.26
CA ALA A 161 -11.92 -11.40 -16.14
C ALA A 161 -12.25 -12.72 -15.44
N GLY A 162 -13.50 -12.84 -15.00
CA GLY A 162 -14.37 -13.90 -15.51
C GLY A 162 -14.37 -15.27 -14.83
N LEU A 163 -13.72 -15.44 -13.67
CA LEU A 163 -13.95 -16.64 -12.85
C LEU A 163 -14.00 -16.36 -11.34
N TRP A 164 -13.58 -15.18 -10.89
CA TRP A 164 -13.32 -14.89 -9.47
C TRP A 164 -13.96 -13.57 -9.05
N GLN A 165 -14.22 -13.44 -7.76
CA GLN A 165 -14.66 -12.22 -7.06
C GLN A 165 -13.66 -11.04 -7.14
N PHE A 166 -12.69 -11.07 -8.06
CA PHE A 166 -11.85 -9.92 -8.37
C PHE A 166 -12.65 -8.78 -9.03
N ASP A 167 -13.84 -9.09 -9.55
CA ASP A 167 -14.76 -8.13 -10.16
C ASP A 167 -15.87 -7.68 -9.19
N THR A 168 -16.09 -8.42 -8.09
CA THR A 168 -16.93 -7.91 -7.00
C THR A 168 -16.11 -6.86 -6.28
N GLY A 169 -16.55 -5.60 -6.37
CA GLY A 169 -15.92 -4.51 -5.62
C GLY A 169 -15.78 -4.84 -4.14
N LEU A 170 -14.92 -4.10 -3.45
CA LEU A 170 -14.70 -4.25 -2.02
C LEU A 170 -16.04 -4.32 -1.27
N SER A 171 -16.37 -5.49 -0.72
CA SER A 171 -17.47 -5.63 0.24
C SER A 171 -17.08 -5.08 1.61
N THR A 172 -15.77 -4.94 1.87
CA THR A 172 -15.15 -4.44 3.10
C THR A 172 -14.38 -3.16 2.80
N GLU A 173 -14.37 -2.18 3.70
CA GLU A 173 -13.59 -0.94 3.50
C GLU A 173 -12.06 -1.16 3.54
N ASN A 174 -11.62 -2.35 3.96
CA ASN A 174 -10.21 -2.67 4.21
C ASN A 174 -9.63 -3.63 3.14
N PRO A 175 -8.61 -3.21 2.36
CA PRO A 175 -7.91 -4.07 1.40
C PRO A 175 -7.28 -5.33 2.01
N LEU A 176 -6.79 -5.27 3.26
CA LEU A 176 -6.17 -6.41 3.93
C LEU A 176 -7.20 -7.53 4.14
N GLU A 177 -8.34 -7.20 4.73
CA GLU A 177 -9.43 -8.15 5.01
C GLU A 177 -9.95 -8.77 3.70
N TRP A 178 -10.03 -7.96 2.64
CA TRP A 178 -10.41 -8.45 1.32
C TRP A 178 -9.40 -9.49 0.81
N TRP A 179 -8.09 -9.19 0.84
CA TRP A 179 -7.07 -10.14 0.40
C TRP A 179 -6.99 -11.39 1.29
N GLU A 180 -7.22 -11.27 2.59
CA GLU A 180 -7.33 -12.40 3.51
C GLU A 180 -8.55 -13.29 3.20
N SER A 181 -9.66 -12.71 2.75
CA SER A 181 -10.82 -13.46 2.29
C SER A 181 -10.50 -14.22 1.00
N ILE A 182 -9.84 -13.57 0.04
CA ILE A 182 -9.36 -14.16 -1.21
C ILE A 182 -8.35 -15.28 -0.95
N ALA A 183 -7.49 -15.13 0.06
CA ALA A 183 -6.49 -16.12 0.44
C ALA A 183 -7.12 -17.46 0.87
N LYS A 184 -8.36 -17.44 1.40
CA LYS A 184 -9.12 -18.63 1.80
C LYS A 184 -9.72 -19.38 0.61
N HIS A 185 -9.88 -18.71 -0.55
CA HIS A 185 -10.46 -19.31 -1.74
C HIS A 185 -9.41 -20.04 -2.57
N THR A 186 -9.74 -21.27 -3.03
CA THR A 186 -8.85 -22.14 -3.81
C THR A 186 -8.18 -21.46 -4.99
N HIS A 187 -8.85 -20.46 -5.59
CA HIS A 187 -8.42 -19.82 -6.82
C HIS A 187 -7.79 -18.45 -6.64
N GLY A 188 -7.74 -17.92 -5.42
CA GLY A 188 -7.04 -16.69 -5.07
C GLY A 188 -5.95 -16.92 -4.02
N ARG A 189 -5.87 -18.12 -3.44
CA ARG A 189 -5.02 -18.44 -2.29
C ARG A 189 -3.55 -18.07 -2.43
N ILE A 190 -2.93 -18.27 -3.60
CA ILE A 190 -1.49 -18.01 -3.76
C ILE A 190 -1.20 -16.54 -3.99
N LEU A 191 -2.09 -15.82 -4.68
CA LEU A 191 -1.99 -14.38 -4.87
C LEU A 191 -2.36 -13.60 -3.59
N GLY A 192 -3.34 -14.11 -2.84
CA GLY A 192 -3.79 -13.53 -1.59
C GLY A 192 -2.69 -13.47 -0.54
N LEU A 193 -1.84 -14.50 -0.44
CA LEU A 193 -0.72 -14.52 0.52
C LEU A 193 0.25 -13.31 0.42
N PRO A 194 0.92 -13.05 -0.73
CA PRO A 194 1.78 -11.89 -0.85
C PRO A 194 0.99 -10.58 -0.78
N ALA A 195 -0.25 -10.54 -1.26
CA ALA A 195 -1.07 -9.34 -1.19
C ALA A 195 -1.44 -8.99 0.26
N SER A 196 -1.92 -9.93 1.07
CA SER A 196 -2.15 -9.73 2.50
C SER A 196 -0.87 -9.32 3.23
N THR A 197 0.30 -9.85 2.82
CA THR A 197 1.59 -9.41 3.38
C THR A 197 1.92 -7.96 3.02
N ILE A 198 1.57 -7.51 1.81
CA ILE A 198 1.76 -6.11 1.41
C ILE A 198 0.86 -5.18 2.23
N PHE A 199 -0.42 -5.55 2.40
CA PHE A 199 -1.40 -4.71 3.09
C PHE A 199 -1.36 -4.82 4.63
N SER A 200 -0.63 -5.80 5.19
CA SER A 200 -0.34 -5.84 6.63
C SER A 200 0.85 -4.99 7.05
N ALA A 201 1.62 -4.47 6.09
CA ALA A 201 2.73 -3.58 6.37
C ALA A 201 2.22 -2.20 6.82
N LEU A 202 2.70 -1.74 7.97
CA LEU A 202 2.48 -0.37 8.43
C LEU A 202 3.32 0.59 7.60
N ILE A 203 2.67 1.58 6.99
CA ILE A 203 3.32 2.58 6.13
C ILE A 203 3.94 3.75 6.89
N ASN A 204 3.55 3.92 8.16
CA ASN A 204 3.99 5.01 9.00
C ASN A 204 4.59 4.43 10.31
N SER A 205 5.69 5.01 10.77
CA SER A 205 6.21 4.80 12.12
C SER A 205 5.49 5.66 13.16
N MET A 206 4.64 6.60 12.72
CA MET A 206 4.03 7.60 13.59
C MET A 206 3.06 7.05 14.65
N PRO A 207 2.38 5.91 14.50
CA PRO A 207 1.69 5.27 15.62
C PRO A 207 2.64 4.97 16.78
N ASP A 208 3.86 4.52 16.47
CA ASP A 208 4.91 4.32 17.47
C ASP A 208 5.47 5.66 17.96
N GLU A 209 5.61 6.67 17.09
CA GLU A 209 6.10 8.01 17.51
C GLU A 209 5.10 8.78 18.39
N ARG A 210 3.79 8.69 18.11
CA ARG A 210 2.73 9.23 18.97
C ARG A 210 2.68 8.48 20.29
N THR A 211 2.90 7.17 20.25
CA THR A 211 3.08 6.36 21.46
C THR A 211 4.31 6.85 22.24
N ASN A 212 5.46 7.08 21.59
CA ASN A 212 6.66 7.60 22.22
C ASN A 212 6.49 9.04 22.73
N SER A 213 5.68 9.85 22.08
CA SER A 213 5.33 11.20 22.53
C SER A 213 4.46 11.14 23.80
N ASN A 214 3.49 10.24 23.82
CA ASN A 214 2.68 9.96 25.02
C ASN A 214 3.57 9.41 26.16
N ILE A 215 4.49 8.50 25.86
CA ILE A 215 5.48 7.98 26.81
C ILE A 215 6.33 9.12 27.37
N THR A 216 6.84 10.01 26.51
CA THR A 216 7.67 11.16 26.92
C THR A 216 6.89 12.11 27.82
N TRP A 217 5.63 12.39 27.47
CA TRP A 217 4.76 13.22 28.29
C TRP A 217 4.46 12.57 29.66
N LEU A 218 4.17 11.27 29.68
CA LEU A 218 3.95 10.48 30.90
C LEU A 218 5.21 10.35 31.76
N ASN A 219 6.39 10.31 31.13
CA ASN A 219 7.70 10.21 31.78
C ASN A 219 8.37 11.57 32.03
N SER A 220 7.63 12.67 31.90
CA SER A 220 8.17 14.00 32.18
C SER A 220 8.59 14.12 33.65
N ALA A 221 9.64 14.90 33.92
CA ALA A 221 10.23 15.05 35.26
C ALA A 221 9.21 15.46 36.36
N ILE A 222 8.11 16.09 35.96
CA ILE A 222 7.03 16.54 36.85
C ILE A 222 6.12 15.37 37.30
N ARG A 223 6.11 14.24 36.59
CA ARG A 223 5.24 13.08 36.85
C ARG A 223 5.95 11.87 37.49
N GLY A 224 7.12 12.10 38.08
CA GLY A 224 7.75 11.16 39.01
C GLY A 224 8.56 10.02 38.39
N SER A 225 9.01 10.14 37.13
CA SER A 225 9.90 9.17 36.46
C SER A 225 9.44 7.72 36.63
N GLN A 226 8.29 7.39 36.05
CA GLN A 226 7.75 6.03 36.12
C GLN A 226 8.71 5.02 35.50
N GLN A 227 8.73 3.80 36.04
CA GLN A 227 9.51 2.71 35.44
C GLN A 227 9.01 2.45 34.01
N PRO A 228 9.90 2.22 33.03
CA PRO A 228 9.52 2.00 31.63
C PRO A 228 8.42 0.95 31.44
N ARG A 229 8.44 -0.11 32.26
CA ARG A 229 7.43 -1.17 32.25
C ARG A 229 6.02 -0.67 32.59
N THR A 230 5.90 0.17 33.62
CA THR A 230 4.62 0.77 34.02
C THR A 230 4.04 1.64 32.90
N ILE A 231 4.89 2.36 32.17
CA ILE A 231 4.46 3.18 31.04
C ILE A 231 3.99 2.30 29.88
N MET A 232 4.71 1.22 29.57
CA MET A 232 4.28 0.24 28.55
C MET A 232 2.92 -0.38 28.92
N ASP A 233 2.72 -0.77 30.17
CA ASP A 233 1.46 -1.34 30.65
C ASP A 233 0.32 -0.32 30.51
N HIS A 234 0.54 0.95 30.88
CA HIS A 234 -0.45 2.02 30.68
C HIS A 234 -0.80 2.26 29.21
N VAL A 235 0.19 2.25 28.31
CA VAL A 235 -0.05 2.39 26.87
C VAL A 235 -0.87 1.22 26.34
N ALA A 236 -0.50 -0.01 26.70
CA ALA A 236 -1.21 -1.21 26.26
C ALA A 236 -2.66 -1.22 26.76
N ILE A 237 -2.90 -0.86 28.03
CA ILE A 237 -4.23 -0.71 28.61
C ILE A 237 -5.03 0.36 27.84
N ARG A 238 -4.44 1.53 27.59
CA ARG A 238 -5.11 2.62 26.85
C ARG A 238 -5.48 2.19 25.43
N GLN A 239 -4.57 1.55 24.70
CA GLN A 239 -4.82 1.02 23.36
C GLN A 239 -5.93 -0.04 23.38
N TRP A 240 -5.94 -0.92 24.39
CA TRP A 240 -6.99 -1.91 24.57
C TRP A 240 -8.36 -1.24 24.75
N TYR A 241 -8.48 -0.26 25.64
CA TYR A 241 -9.73 0.47 25.80
C TYR A 241 -10.10 1.27 24.55
N THR A 242 -9.16 1.93 23.86
CA THR A 242 -9.49 2.64 22.61
C THR A 242 -10.03 1.70 21.53
N LYS A 243 -9.58 0.44 21.49
CA LYS A 243 -10.06 -0.57 20.55
C LYS A 243 -11.38 -1.24 20.97
N HIS A 244 -11.66 -1.35 22.27
CA HIS A 244 -12.79 -2.13 22.81
C HIS A 244 -13.88 -1.28 23.48
N ASP A 245 -13.64 0.01 23.72
CA ASP A 245 -14.63 0.95 24.24
C ASP A 245 -15.51 1.49 23.10
N VAL A 246 -16.04 0.56 22.30
CA VAL A 246 -17.25 0.76 21.52
C VAL A 246 -18.42 0.60 22.49
N ARG A 247 -18.51 1.51 23.46
CA ARG A 247 -19.72 1.67 24.26
C ARG A 247 -20.61 2.69 23.55
N GLU A 248 -21.67 2.16 22.95
CA GLU A 248 -22.97 2.79 22.71
C GLU A 248 -22.93 4.27 22.31
N GLN A 249 -22.84 4.53 21.00
CA GLN A 249 -23.58 5.60 20.34
C GLN A 249 -24.39 5.01 19.19
#